data_AF-A0A6G2G2U3-F1
#
_entry.id   AF-A0A6G2G2U3-F1
#
_cell.length_a   1.000
_cell.length_b   1.000
_cell.length_c   1.000
_cell.angle_alpha   90.00
_cell.angle_beta   90.00
_cell.angle_gamma   90.00
#
_symmetry.space_group_name_H-M   'P 1'
#
loop_
_entity.id
_entity.type
_entity.pdbx_description
1 polymer ?
#
loop_
_entity_poly.entity_id
_entity_poly.type
_entity_poly.pdbx_seq_one_letter_code
_entity_poly.pdbx_strand_id
1 'polypeptide(L)'
;MDTTGVPQVWTVDGPGAWPEQRTFYDERVTFASWSPENPELVFGMDEGGNERQQLLRYDPTAGEVTNLTATPDAKHRWGGWSHDGERFAFTSNRRDESVFDVYVQGREETGEDAEFVHEGDGWLTLGGWSPDDSKLLVEEAYSNFDQDVSVLDLETGELTHLTPHEGTVRFQSAEWGPDGENVYLVSDRESDTTDLWRVNVESGEFSLVAADDEWEIDGVAVDHDSRRVVYSTNVDGYTELVVGELTAPDRIDEYAVPDLPRGVAGGVAFAPDGDRFAITVTRSSDTANVYVVDAKTGEAEQWTHAATAGIPRDTFVEPELVHYPTFDGREIPAFFSVPDDTADGETPVIVDIHGGPESQRRPSFNAVKQYFLANGYAVFEPNVRGSAGYGKAYGHLDDVEKRMDSVADVRA
;
A
#
# COMPACT_ATOMS: atom_id res chain seq x y z
N MET A 1 9.18 -5.71 12.79
CA MET A 1 10.29 -6.13 13.69
C MET A 1 10.99 -7.31 13.05
N ASP A 2 12.32 -7.24 12.87
CA ASP A 2 13.12 -8.33 12.29
C ASP A 2 13.85 -9.14 13.38
N THR A 3 13.13 -9.47 14.46
CA THR A 3 13.70 -10.23 15.59
C THR A 3 14.11 -11.64 15.19
N THR A 4 13.44 -12.19 14.17
CA THR A 4 13.57 -13.57 13.70
C THR A 4 14.39 -13.71 12.42
N GLY A 5 14.75 -12.62 11.74
CA GLY A 5 15.43 -12.64 10.44
C GLY A 5 14.49 -12.82 9.25
N VAL A 6 13.20 -13.09 9.49
CA VAL A 6 12.14 -13.22 8.48
C VAL A 6 10.85 -12.62 9.03
N PRO A 7 10.04 -11.92 8.20
CA PRO A 7 8.72 -11.43 8.61
C PRO A 7 7.83 -12.56 9.09
N GLN A 8 7.24 -12.38 10.28
CA GLN A 8 6.29 -13.30 10.92
C GLN A 8 5.12 -12.50 11.50
N VAL A 9 4.07 -13.17 11.95
CA VAL A 9 2.96 -12.51 12.66
C VAL A 9 3.36 -12.25 14.11
N TRP A 10 3.13 -11.02 14.58
CA TRP A 10 3.35 -10.59 15.95
C TRP A 10 2.13 -9.81 16.45
N THR A 11 1.84 -9.91 17.75
CA THR A 11 0.82 -9.09 18.42
C THR A 11 1.46 -8.25 19.52
N VAL A 12 0.86 -7.10 19.82
CA VAL A 12 1.27 -6.21 20.91
C VAL A 12 0.03 -5.67 21.62
N ASP A 13 0.02 -5.72 22.95
CA ASP A 13 -1.16 -5.40 23.77
C ASP A 13 -1.20 -3.94 24.25
N GLY A 14 -0.22 -3.14 23.84
CA GLY A 14 -0.20 -1.71 24.15
C GLY A 14 1.10 -1.00 23.77
N PRO A 15 1.15 0.32 23.96
CA PRO A 15 2.28 1.14 23.55
C PRO A 15 3.60 0.70 24.19
N GLY A 16 4.60 0.40 23.37
CA GLY A 16 5.94 0.01 23.80
C GLY A 16 6.01 -1.34 24.54
N ALA A 17 4.92 -2.11 24.56
CA ALA A 17 4.92 -3.45 25.13
C ALA A 17 5.81 -4.40 24.32
N TRP A 18 6.34 -5.44 24.98
CA TRP A 18 7.10 -6.48 24.28
C TRP A 18 6.15 -7.30 23.40
N PRO A 19 6.43 -7.47 22.09
CA PRO A 19 5.55 -8.20 21.20
C PRO A 19 5.57 -9.70 21.47
N GLU A 20 4.44 -10.35 21.21
CA GLU A 20 4.32 -11.81 21.21
C GLU A 20 4.34 -12.35 19.78
N GLN A 21 5.26 -13.26 19.49
CA GLN A 21 5.34 -13.93 18.20
C GLN A 21 4.23 -14.98 18.09
N ARG A 22 3.48 -14.95 16.98
CA ARG A 22 2.35 -15.86 16.73
C ARG A 22 2.68 -16.99 15.76
N THR A 23 3.56 -16.73 14.77
CA THR A 23 3.96 -17.71 13.76
C THR A 23 5.47 -17.95 13.76
N PHE A 24 5.91 -19.16 13.43
CA PHE A 24 7.31 -19.60 13.53
C PHE A 24 7.76 -20.34 12.28
N TYR A 25 7.65 -19.70 11.11
CA TYR A 25 8.06 -20.27 9.84
C TYR A 25 9.47 -19.81 9.42
N ASP A 26 10.12 -20.62 8.59
CA ASP A 26 11.36 -20.24 7.90
C ASP A 26 11.08 -19.32 6.70
N GLU A 27 9.87 -19.37 6.17
CA GLU A 27 9.40 -18.54 5.06
C GLU A 27 8.78 -17.24 5.56
N ARG A 28 8.79 -16.20 4.71
CA ARG A 28 8.22 -14.90 5.06
C ARG A 28 6.70 -14.95 5.09
N VAL A 29 6.11 -14.36 6.12
CA VAL A 29 4.72 -13.94 6.08
C VAL A 29 4.62 -12.62 5.31
N THR A 30 3.77 -12.57 4.28
CA THR A 30 3.65 -11.43 3.36
C THR A 30 2.57 -10.43 3.77
N PHE A 31 1.52 -10.88 4.45
CA PHE A 31 0.46 -10.06 5.02
C PHE A 31 -0.19 -10.78 6.21
N ALA A 32 -0.93 -10.04 7.04
CA ALA A 32 -1.84 -10.59 8.04
C ALA A 32 -3.10 -9.70 8.12
N SER A 33 -4.27 -10.32 8.27
CA SER A 33 -5.58 -9.67 8.34
C SER A 33 -6.44 -10.34 9.40
N TRP A 34 -6.79 -9.59 10.45
CA TRP A 34 -7.69 -10.05 11.51
C TRP A 34 -9.10 -10.23 10.97
N SER A 35 -9.78 -11.28 11.43
CA SER A 35 -11.23 -11.40 11.26
C SER A 35 -11.92 -10.25 12.01
N PRO A 36 -12.97 -9.65 11.43
CA PRO A 36 -13.69 -8.55 12.07
C PRO A 36 -14.46 -9.02 13.33
N GLU A 37 -14.98 -10.25 13.32
CA GLU A 37 -15.88 -10.76 14.36
C GLU A 37 -15.26 -11.87 15.23
N ASN A 38 -14.23 -12.56 14.72
CA ASN A 38 -13.64 -13.71 15.39
C ASN A 38 -12.21 -13.41 15.85
N PRO A 39 -11.76 -13.99 16.99
CA PRO A 39 -10.39 -13.81 17.47
C PRO A 39 -9.42 -14.69 16.67
N GLU A 40 -9.37 -14.54 15.35
CA GLU A 40 -8.50 -15.27 14.43
C GLU A 40 -8.01 -14.34 13.31
N LEU A 41 -6.99 -14.75 12.56
CA LEU A 41 -6.47 -13.98 11.43
C LEU A 41 -6.14 -14.89 10.25
N VAL A 42 -6.14 -14.31 9.05
CA VAL A 42 -5.54 -14.93 7.86
C VAL A 42 -4.22 -14.25 7.54
N PHE A 43 -3.23 -15.04 7.17
CA PHE A 43 -1.92 -14.57 6.71
C PHE A 43 -1.50 -15.27 5.42
N GLY A 44 -0.63 -14.60 4.66
CA GLY A 44 -0.09 -15.10 3.40
C GLY A 44 1.33 -15.63 3.56
N MET A 45 1.63 -16.74 2.90
CA MET A 45 2.98 -17.29 2.84
C MET A 45 3.17 -18.07 1.54
N ASP A 46 4.32 -17.92 0.90
CA ASP A 46 4.76 -18.74 -0.22
C ASP A 46 5.96 -19.63 0.18
N GLU A 47 6.44 -20.46 -0.75
CA GLU A 47 7.58 -21.36 -0.49
C GLU A 47 8.76 -20.96 -1.39
N GLY A 48 9.91 -20.67 -0.80
CA GLY A 48 11.13 -20.33 -1.54
C GLY A 48 11.00 -19.11 -2.46
N GLY A 49 10.06 -18.19 -2.18
CA GLY A 49 9.80 -17.03 -3.04
C GLY A 49 9.21 -17.37 -4.41
N ASN A 50 8.48 -18.47 -4.52
CA ASN A 50 7.84 -18.90 -5.77
C ASN A 50 6.59 -18.07 -6.15
N GLU A 51 6.18 -17.12 -5.30
CA GLU A 51 4.99 -16.28 -5.45
C GLU A 51 3.65 -17.03 -5.49
N ARG A 52 3.65 -18.34 -5.23
CA ARG A 52 2.45 -19.19 -5.14
C ARG A 52 1.88 -19.13 -3.73
N GLN A 53 1.59 -17.91 -3.30
CA GLN A 53 1.11 -17.62 -1.97
C GLN A 53 -0.11 -18.48 -1.63
N GLN A 54 -0.07 -19.09 -0.46
CA GLN A 54 -1.20 -19.76 0.17
C GLN A 54 -1.80 -18.86 1.24
N LEU A 55 -3.10 -19.00 1.49
CA LEU A 55 -3.81 -18.28 2.52
C LEU A 55 -3.99 -19.20 3.72
N LEU A 56 -3.47 -18.81 4.88
CA LEU A 56 -3.47 -19.62 6.09
C LEU A 56 -4.26 -18.91 7.19
N ARG A 57 -5.21 -19.61 7.80
CA ARG A 57 -5.93 -19.16 9.00
C ARG A 57 -5.12 -19.52 10.24
N TYR A 58 -5.01 -18.60 11.19
CA TYR A 58 -4.42 -18.83 12.50
C TYR A 58 -5.42 -18.53 13.60
N ASP A 59 -5.69 -19.54 14.43
CA ASP A 59 -6.44 -19.41 15.68
C ASP A 59 -5.44 -19.19 16.84
N PRO A 60 -5.31 -17.97 17.40
CA PRO A 60 -4.44 -17.68 18.54
C PRO A 60 -4.87 -18.35 19.84
N THR A 61 -6.15 -18.72 19.99
CA THR A 61 -6.67 -19.39 21.19
C THR A 61 -6.28 -20.86 21.19
N ALA A 62 -6.39 -21.53 20.05
CA ALA A 62 -5.99 -22.93 19.88
C ALA A 62 -4.48 -23.10 19.55
N GLY A 63 -3.84 -22.07 19.00
CA GLY A 63 -2.51 -22.15 18.42
C GLY A 63 -2.48 -22.99 17.13
N GLU A 64 -3.60 -23.06 16.41
CA GLU A 64 -3.76 -23.90 15.22
C GLU A 64 -3.62 -23.08 13.93
N VAL A 65 -2.95 -23.65 12.94
CA VAL A 65 -2.86 -23.07 11.59
C VAL A 65 -3.53 -24.01 10.59
N THR A 66 -4.42 -23.46 9.77
CA THR A 66 -5.12 -24.19 8.71
C THR A 66 -4.79 -23.55 7.36
N ASN A 67 -4.32 -24.35 6.38
CA ASN A 67 -4.15 -23.87 5.00
C ASN A 67 -5.52 -23.85 4.31
N LEU A 68 -6.08 -22.65 4.12
CA LEU A 68 -7.42 -22.46 3.55
C LEU A 68 -7.44 -22.74 2.06
N THR A 69 -6.38 -22.40 1.32
CA THR A 69 -6.38 -22.53 -0.15
C THR A 69 -6.00 -23.91 -0.63
N ALA A 70 -5.15 -24.64 0.11
CA ALA A 70 -4.76 -26.04 -0.14
C ALA A 70 -4.45 -26.40 -1.61
N THR A 71 -3.99 -25.44 -2.41
CA THR A 71 -3.78 -25.55 -3.86
C THR A 71 -2.37 -25.03 -4.19
N PRO A 72 -1.32 -25.83 -3.95
CA PRO A 72 0.07 -25.35 -3.93
C PRO A 72 0.61 -24.93 -5.31
N ASP A 73 -0.02 -25.37 -6.39
CA ASP A 73 0.40 -25.02 -7.75
C ASP A 73 -0.19 -23.70 -8.26
N ALA A 74 -1.13 -23.10 -7.52
CA ALA A 74 -1.78 -21.85 -7.87
C ALA A 74 -1.30 -20.68 -7.00
N LYS A 75 -1.35 -19.48 -7.60
CA LYS A 75 -1.22 -18.19 -6.92
C LYS A 75 -2.58 -17.82 -6.31
N HIS A 76 -2.53 -17.19 -5.14
CA HIS A 76 -3.72 -16.66 -4.46
C HIS A 76 -3.46 -15.24 -3.98
N ARG A 77 -4.47 -14.40 -4.09
CA ARG A 77 -4.43 -13.04 -3.57
C ARG A 77 -5.60 -12.78 -2.67
N TRP A 78 -5.27 -12.36 -1.46
CA TRP A 78 -6.24 -11.99 -0.45
C TRP A 78 -7.12 -10.84 -0.96
N GLY A 79 -8.43 -10.98 -0.81
CA GLY A 79 -9.41 -9.94 -1.14
C GLY A 79 -10.22 -9.43 0.04
N GLY A 80 -9.94 -9.91 1.26
CA GLY A 80 -10.60 -9.45 2.47
C GLY A 80 -11.66 -10.41 3.01
N TRP A 81 -11.98 -10.19 4.29
CA TRP A 81 -13.08 -10.81 5.01
C TRP A 81 -14.41 -10.15 4.65
N SER A 82 -15.49 -10.93 4.65
CA SER A 82 -16.83 -10.36 4.82
C SER A 82 -16.95 -9.70 6.20
N HIS A 83 -17.85 -8.73 6.34
CA HIS A 83 -18.02 -7.97 7.58
C HIS A 83 -18.50 -8.85 8.74
N ASP A 84 -19.30 -9.89 8.46
CA ASP A 84 -19.69 -10.90 9.45
C ASP A 84 -18.54 -11.87 9.84
N GLY A 85 -17.41 -11.82 9.15
CA GLY A 85 -16.25 -12.66 9.38
C GLY A 85 -16.43 -14.14 9.02
N GLU A 86 -17.56 -14.54 8.42
CA GLU A 86 -17.87 -15.94 8.10
C GLU A 86 -17.31 -16.39 6.75
N ARG A 87 -16.98 -15.45 5.86
CA ARG A 87 -16.45 -15.72 4.52
C ARG A 87 -15.26 -14.82 4.22
N PHE A 88 -14.49 -15.21 3.21
CA PHE A 88 -13.46 -14.37 2.63
C PHE A 88 -13.46 -14.52 1.11
N ALA A 89 -12.95 -13.50 0.43
CA ALA A 89 -12.80 -13.50 -1.01
C ALA A 89 -11.32 -13.49 -1.39
N PHE A 90 -11.00 -14.09 -2.52
CA PHE A 90 -9.65 -14.09 -3.07
C PHE A 90 -9.69 -14.28 -4.59
N THR A 91 -8.60 -13.90 -5.26
CA THR A 91 -8.39 -14.27 -6.67
C THR A 91 -7.36 -15.37 -6.80
N SER A 92 -7.50 -16.22 -7.82
CA SER A 92 -6.58 -17.33 -8.06
C SER A 92 -6.48 -17.71 -9.53
N ASN A 93 -5.28 -18.13 -9.94
CA ASN A 93 -5.01 -18.67 -11.28
C ASN A 93 -5.12 -20.20 -11.35
N ARG A 94 -5.94 -20.80 -10.47
CA ARG A 94 -6.08 -22.27 -10.35
C ARG A 94 -6.74 -22.94 -11.56
N ARG A 95 -7.55 -22.21 -12.34
CA ARG A 95 -8.19 -22.69 -13.58
C ARG A 95 -7.24 -22.63 -14.77
N ASP A 96 -6.55 -21.50 -14.93
CA ASP A 96 -5.61 -21.20 -16.00
C ASP A 96 -4.51 -20.29 -15.44
N GLU A 97 -3.25 -20.67 -15.65
CA GLU A 97 -2.10 -19.99 -15.05
C GLU A 97 -1.90 -18.53 -15.52
N SER A 98 -2.56 -18.14 -16.62
CA SER A 98 -2.43 -16.83 -17.26
C SER A 98 -3.45 -15.78 -16.80
N VAL A 99 -4.49 -16.18 -16.08
CA VAL A 99 -5.59 -15.29 -15.64
C VAL A 99 -5.91 -15.52 -14.16
N PHE A 100 -6.64 -14.61 -13.55
CA PHE A 100 -7.10 -14.72 -12.17
C PHE A 100 -8.62 -14.71 -12.14
N ASP A 101 -9.21 -15.77 -11.58
CA ASP A 101 -10.65 -15.86 -11.33
C ASP A 101 -10.98 -15.42 -9.89
N VAL A 102 -12.24 -15.07 -9.64
CA VAL A 102 -12.73 -14.66 -8.31
C VAL A 102 -13.38 -15.83 -7.58
N TYR A 103 -12.98 -16.04 -6.33
CA TYR A 103 -13.51 -17.07 -5.45
C TYR A 103 -13.98 -16.47 -4.12
N VAL A 104 -15.02 -17.09 -3.55
CA VAL A 104 -15.48 -16.86 -2.18
C VAL A 104 -15.43 -18.19 -1.44
N GLN A 105 -15.03 -18.18 -0.18
CA GLN A 105 -14.89 -19.39 0.63
C GLN A 105 -15.31 -19.12 2.06
N GLY A 106 -16.01 -20.07 2.68
CA GLY A 106 -16.32 -20.04 4.10
C GLY A 106 -15.05 -20.16 4.94
N ARG A 107 -15.02 -19.49 6.10
CA ARG A 107 -13.82 -19.43 6.95
C ARG A 107 -13.35 -20.81 7.44
N GLU A 108 -14.23 -21.81 7.49
CA GLU A 108 -13.93 -23.20 7.91
C GLU A 108 -13.70 -24.17 6.73
N GLU A 109 -13.94 -23.72 5.50
CA GLU A 109 -13.78 -24.52 4.28
C GLU A 109 -12.33 -24.54 3.80
N THR A 110 -11.99 -25.50 2.91
CA THR A 110 -10.62 -25.61 2.37
C THR A 110 -10.58 -26.00 0.90
N GLY A 111 -9.59 -25.49 0.17
CA GLY A 111 -9.22 -26.01 -1.15
C GLY A 111 -10.31 -25.91 -2.20
N GLU A 112 -10.83 -27.07 -2.61
CA GLU A 112 -11.86 -27.22 -3.64
C GLU A 112 -13.26 -26.81 -3.15
N ASP A 113 -13.44 -26.58 -1.84
CA ASP A 113 -14.70 -26.09 -1.28
C ASP A 113 -14.99 -24.63 -1.71
N ALA A 114 -13.97 -23.89 -2.16
CA ALA A 114 -14.11 -22.51 -2.62
C ALA A 114 -15.14 -22.39 -3.75
N GLU A 115 -16.11 -21.50 -3.57
CA GLU A 115 -17.10 -21.15 -4.57
C GLU A 115 -16.45 -20.32 -5.68
N PHE A 116 -16.60 -20.78 -6.93
CA PHE A 116 -16.23 -20.03 -8.12
C PHE A 116 -17.31 -19.00 -8.42
N VAL A 117 -16.99 -17.71 -8.28
CA VAL A 117 -17.97 -16.63 -8.40
C VAL A 117 -17.89 -15.95 -9.77
N HIS A 118 -16.68 -15.74 -10.29
CA HIS A 118 -16.50 -15.03 -11.55
C HIS A 118 -15.28 -15.54 -12.35
N GLU A 119 -15.48 -15.67 -13.65
CA GLU A 119 -14.44 -16.02 -14.62
C GLU A 119 -13.67 -14.78 -15.04
N GLY A 120 -12.39 -14.69 -14.71
CA GLY A 120 -11.54 -13.58 -15.16
C GLY A 120 -10.87 -13.85 -16.51
N ASP A 121 -10.50 -12.77 -17.19
CA ASP A 121 -9.74 -12.78 -18.46
C ASP A 121 -8.39 -12.05 -18.36
N GLY A 122 -8.01 -11.61 -17.17
CA GLY A 122 -6.77 -10.90 -16.91
C GLY A 122 -6.28 -10.99 -15.47
N TRP A 123 -5.63 -9.93 -15.01
CA TRP A 123 -4.98 -9.87 -13.69
C TRP A 123 -5.91 -9.22 -12.68
N LEU A 124 -6.85 -10.00 -12.15
CA LEU A 124 -7.83 -9.54 -11.18
C LEU A 124 -7.26 -9.49 -9.75
N THR A 125 -7.56 -8.41 -9.05
CA THR A 125 -7.45 -8.22 -7.60
C THR A 125 -8.79 -7.76 -7.03
N LEU A 126 -8.91 -7.78 -5.70
CA LEU A 126 -10.15 -7.39 -5.01
C LEU A 126 -9.88 -6.21 -4.08
N GLY A 127 -10.76 -5.20 -4.13
CA GLY A 127 -10.75 -4.04 -3.24
C GLY A 127 -11.61 -4.23 -1.97
N GLY A 128 -12.19 -5.42 -1.79
CA GLY A 128 -12.98 -5.76 -0.60
C GLY A 128 -14.49 -5.84 -0.82
N TRP A 129 -15.20 -6.12 0.27
CA TRP A 129 -16.63 -6.38 0.32
C TRP A 129 -17.43 -5.08 0.46
N SER A 130 -18.60 -5.02 -0.18
CA SER A 130 -19.56 -3.94 0.09
C SER A 130 -20.01 -3.99 1.55
N PRO A 131 -20.50 -2.87 2.14
CA PRO A 131 -20.90 -2.82 3.55
C PRO A 131 -21.99 -3.84 3.95
N ASP A 132 -22.75 -4.35 2.97
CA ASP A 132 -23.79 -5.36 3.16
C ASP A 132 -23.37 -6.78 2.75
N ASP A 133 -22.09 -7.01 2.44
CA ASP A 133 -21.51 -8.27 1.98
C ASP A 133 -22.18 -8.88 0.73
N SER A 134 -22.88 -8.07 -0.07
CA SER A 134 -23.56 -8.52 -1.29
C SER A 134 -22.72 -8.39 -2.56
N LYS A 135 -21.67 -7.57 -2.54
CA LYS A 135 -20.82 -7.27 -3.71
C LYS A 135 -19.34 -7.23 -3.35
N LEU A 136 -18.49 -7.38 -4.36
CA LEU A 136 -17.04 -7.20 -4.27
C LEU A 136 -16.58 -6.08 -5.22
N LEU A 137 -15.61 -5.29 -4.77
CA LEU A 137 -14.80 -4.49 -5.69
C LEU A 137 -13.78 -5.38 -6.37
N VAL A 138 -13.73 -5.30 -7.70
CA VAL A 138 -12.79 -6.04 -8.54
C VAL A 138 -11.97 -5.02 -9.31
N GLU A 139 -10.66 -5.15 -9.23
CA GLU A 139 -9.71 -4.34 -9.96
C GLU A 139 -9.02 -5.20 -11.02
N GLU A 140 -8.92 -4.72 -12.25
CA GLU A 140 -8.14 -5.33 -13.31
C GLU A 140 -6.98 -4.41 -13.70
N ALA A 141 -5.74 -4.91 -13.65
CA ALA A 141 -4.57 -4.13 -14.03
C ALA A 141 -4.05 -4.53 -15.42
N TYR A 142 -4.01 -3.57 -16.35
CA TYR A 142 -3.40 -3.71 -17.67
C TYR A 142 -1.94 -3.25 -17.68
N SER A 143 -1.62 -2.23 -16.89
CA SER A 143 -0.26 -1.74 -16.62
C SER A 143 -0.19 -1.03 -15.26
N ASN A 144 0.93 -0.38 -14.92
CA ASN A 144 0.99 0.45 -13.70
C ASN A 144 0.24 1.79 -13.85
N PHE A 145 -0.05 2.20 -15.10
CA PHE A 145 -0.75 3.45 -15.42
C PHE A 145 -2.16 3.22 -15.98
N ASP A 146 -2.66 1.98 -15.93
CA ASP A 146 -3.90 1.59 -16.59
C ASP A 146 -4.58 0.46 -15.81
N GLN A 147 -5.72 0.78 -15.19
CA GLN A 147 -6.53 -0.16 -14.43
C GLN A 147 -8.01 0.09 -14.67
N ASP A 148 -8.84 -0.94 -14.52
CA ASP A 148 -10.29 -0.82 -14.43
C ASP A 148 -10.77 -1.24 -13.04
N VAL A 149 -11.80 -0.56 -12.55
CA VAL A 149 -12.53 -0.91 -11.32
C VAL A 149 -13.96 -1.29 -11.69
N SER A 150 -14.39 -2.43 -11.17
CA SER A 150 -15.71 -3.02 -11.38
C SER A 150 -16.32 -3.45 -10.06
N VAL A 151 -17.64 -3.64 -10.06
CA VAL A 151 -18.40 -4.20 -8.95
C VAL A 151 -19.00 -5.54 -9.37
N LEU A 152 -18.68 -6.59 -8.62
CA LEU A 152 -19.21 -7.93 -8.82
C LEU A 152 -20.35 -8.18 -7.83
N ASP A 153 -21.55 -8.46 -8.35
CA ASP A 153 -22.69 -8.87 -7.55
C ASP A 153 -22.63 -10.38 -7.26
N LEU A 154 -22.64 -10.75 -5.98
CA LEU A 154 -22.41 -12.14 -5.55
C LEU A 154 -23.63 -13.04 -5.72
N GLU A 155 -24.84 -12.49 -5.82
CA GLU A 155 -26.05 -13.29 -6.04
C GLU A 155 -26.20 -13.66 -7.53
N THR A 156 -25.90 -12.72 -8.41
CA THR A 156 -26.11 -12.86 -9.86
C THR A 156 -24.85 -13.25 -10.63
N GLY A 157 -23.66 -12.99 -10.08
CA GLY A 157 -22.38 -13.11 -10.78
C GLY A 157 -22.13 -12.00 -11.82
N GLU A 158 -22.97 -10.96 -11.85
CA GLU A 158 -22.84 -9.85 -12.79
C GLU A 158 -21.68 -8.93 -12.40
N LEU A 159 -20.77 -8.68 -13.34
CA LEU A 159 -19.67 -7.72 -13.19
C LEU A 159 -20.02 -6.41 -13.90
N THR A 160 -20.16 -5.34 -13.13
CA THR A 160 -20.47 -3.99 -13.63
C THR A 160 -19.22 -3.13 -13.64
N HIS A 161 -18.79 -2.69 -14.84
CA HIS A 161 -17.63 -1.81 -15.01
C HIS A 161 -17.96 -0.37 -14.58
N LEU A 162 -17.23 0.17 -13.59
CA LEU A 162 -17.43 1.51 -13.03
C LEU A 162 -16.55 2.61 -13.64
N THR A 163 -15.40 2.27 -14.22
CA THR A 163 -14.39 3.24 -14.64
C THR A 163 -14.15 3.28 -16.16
N PRO A 164 -15.19 3.32 -17.02
CA PRO A 164 -14.96 3.35 -18.46
C PRO A 164 -14.14 4.59 -18.84
N HIS A 165 -13.07 4.35 -19.59
CA HIS A 165 -12.12 5.39 -19.99
C HIS A 165 -11.48 5.10 -21.35
N GLU A 166 -10.80 6.10 -21.91
CA GLU A 166 -10.02 5.98 -23.14
C GLU A 166 -8.54 6.24 -22.85
N GLY A 167 -7.66 5.47 -23.48
CA GLY A 167 -6.21 5.55 -23.21
C GLY A 167 -5.86 4.85 -21.91
N THR A 168 -4.73 5.24 -21.31
CA THR A 168 -4.33 4.74 -19.99
C THR A 168 -4.91 5.66 -18.93
N VAL A 169 -5.57 5.15 -17.89
CA VAL A 169 -5.96 5.94 -16.71
C VAL A 169 -5.71 5.11 -15.46
N ARG A 170 -5.14 5.75 -14.45
CA ARG A 170 -4.95 5.11 -13.16
C ARG A 170 -6.25 5.14 -12.36
N PHE A 171 -6.61 4.00 -11.79
CA PHE A 171 -7.63 3.88 -10.77
C PHE A 171 -7.06 2.97 -9.67
N GLN A 172 -6.79 3.56 -8.51
CA GLN A 172 -6.06 2.90 -7.41
C GLN A 172 -6.77 3.13 -6.08
N SER A 173 -6.47 2.27 -5.09
CA SER A 173 -7.01 2.37 -3.72
C SER A 173 -8.52 2.50 -3.71
N ALA A 174 -9.22 1.65 -4.46
CA ALA A 174 -10.68 1.68 -4.49
C ALA A 174 -11.26 1.15 -3.17
N GLU A 175 -12.04 1.99 -2.50
CA GLU A 175 -12.64 1.73 -1.20
C GLU A 175 -14.15 1.95 -1.25
N TRP A 176 -14.92 1.06 -0.62
CA TRP A 176 -16.36 1.25 -0.48
C TRP A 176 -16.69 2.45 0.40
N GLY A 177 -17.69 3.23 -0.02
CA GLY A 177 -18.31 4.23 0.83
C GLY A 177 -19.25 3.62 1.88
N PRO A 178 -19.58 4.38 2.94
CA PRO A 178 -20.43 3.94 4.06
C PRO A 178 -21.72 3.21 3.68
N ASP A 179 -22.40 3.71 2.66
CA ASP A 179 -23.75 3.28 2.29
C ASP A 179 -23.75 2.27 1.14
N GLY A 180 -22.57 1.85 0.65
CA GLY A 180 -22.43 0.95 -0.51
C GLY A 180 -22.89 1.55 -1.85
N GLU A 181 -23.32 2.81 -1.87
CA GLU A 181 -23.76 3.52 -3.09
C GLU A 181 -22.59 4.11 -3.88
N ASN A 182 -21.41 4.20 -3.27
CA ASN A 182 -20.26 4.94 -3.78
C ASN A 182 -18.97 4.18 -3.56
N VAL A 183 -18.02 4.40 -4.45
CA VAL A 183 -16.63 3.93 -4.34
C VAL A 183 -15.73 5.17 -4.37
N TYR A 184 -14.82 5.27 -3.42
CA TYR A 184 -13.77 6.28 -3.37
C TYR A 184 -12.51 5.68 -3.93
N LEU A 185 -11.80 6.42 -4.79
CA LEU A 185 -10.60 5.93 -5.44
C LEU A 185 -9.69 7.10 -5.81
N VAL A 186 -8.43 6.77 -6.08
CA VAL A 186 -7.40 7.71 -6.51
C VAL A 186 -7.21 7.58 -8.03
N SER A 187 -7.24 8.69 -8.77
CA SER A 187 -7.19 8.66 -10.23
C SER A 187 -6.62 9.91 -10.88
N ASP A 188 -5.95 9.72 -12.02
CA ASP A 188 -5.43 10.78 -12.91
C ASP A 188 -6.35 11.01 -14.13
N ARG A 189 -7.65 10.68 -14.02
CA ARG A 189 -8.65 10.76 -15.10
C ARG A 189 -8.72 12.14 -15.76
N GLU A 190 -8.57 13.22 -15.01
CA GLU A 190 -8.74 14.60 -15.49
C GLU A 190 -7.51 15.51 -15.22
N SER A 191 -6.42 14.94 -14.74
CA SER A 191 -5.23 15.66 -14.25
C SER A 191 -3.93 14.87 -14.56
N ASP A 192 -2.78 15.51 -14.42
CA ASP A 192 -1.48 14.84 -14.58
C ASP A 192 -1.08 14.06 -13.33
N THR A 193 -1.37 14.63 -12.16
CA THR A 193 -1.30 14.00 -10.85
C THR A 193 -2.59 13.22 -10.56
N THR A 194 -2.54 12.31 -9.59
CA THR A 194 -3.74 11.62 -9.12
C THR A 194 -4.47 12.42 -8.05
N ASP A 195 -5.79 12.48 -8.17
CA ASP A 195 -6.70 13.14 -7.23
C ASP A 195 -7.64 12.11 -6.57
N LEU A 196 -8.33 12.51 -5.49
CA LEU A 196 -9.34 11.68 -4.84
C LEU A 196 -10.70 11.90 -5.50
N TRP A 197 -11.24 10.83 -6.06
CA TRP A 197 -12.55 10.81 -6.72
C TRP A 197 -13.52 9.91 -5.99
N ARG A 198 -14.80 10.19 -6.21
CA ARG A 198 -15.92 9.32 -5.85
C ARG A 198 -16.68 8.96 -7.11
N VAL A 199 -17.01 7.68 -7.28
CA VAL A 199 -17.92 7.18 -8.33
C VAL A 199 -19.16 6.58 -7.69
N ASN A 200 -20.34 6.98 -8.18
CA ASN A 200 -21.59 6.38 -7.75
C ASN A 200 -21.83 5.06 -8.50
N VAL A 201 -22.14 3.99 -7.77
CA VAL A 201 -22.19 2.62 -8.31
C VAL A 201 -23.37 2.41 -9.27
N GLU A 202 -24.52 3.03 -9.01
CA GLU A 202 -25.70 2.87 -9.87
C GLU A 202 -25.63 3.72 -11.15
N SER A 203 -25.24 4.99 -11.00
CA SER A 203 -25.25 5.94 -12.11
C SER A 203 -23.95 6.01 -12.90
N GLY A 204 -22.83 5.55 -12.33
CA GLY A 204 -21.48 5.75 -12.88
C GLY A 204 -21.00 7.20 -12.82
N GLU A 205 -21.69 8.08 -12.09
CA GLU A 205 -21.31 9.50 -11.98
C GLU A 205 -20.05 9.66 -11.13
N PHE A 206 -19.03 10.33 -11.70
CA PHE A 206 -17.82 10.74 -11.01
C PHE A 206 -17.97 12.15 -10.41
N SER A 207 -17.47 12.33 -9.19
CA SER A 207 -17.31 13.63 -8.55
C SER A 207 -15.95 13.74 -7.86
N LEU A 208 -15.26 14.86 -8.07
CA LEU A 208 -14.00 15.17 -7.39
C LEU A 208 -14.26 15.42 -5.90
N VAL A 209 -13.47 14.79 -5.03
CA VAL A 209 -13.57 14.93 -3.56
C VAL A 209 -12.44 15.81 -3.03
N ALA A 210 -11.22 15.55 -3.46
CA ALA A 210 -10.03 16.32 -3.10
C ALA A 210 -9.02 16.27 -4.25
N ALA A 211 -8.28 17.35 -4.42
CA ALA A 211 -7.22 17.46 -5.41
C ALA A 211 -6.01 18.18 -4.81
N ASP A 212 -4.84 17.94 -5.38
CA ASP A 212 -3.62 18.70 -5.11
C ASP A 212 -3.07 19.25 -6.44
N ASP A 213 -2.68 20.52 -6.43
CA ASP A 213 -2.25 21.24 -7.64
C ASP A 213 -0.85 20.78 -8.14
N GLU A 214 -0.06 20.11 -7.31
CA GLU A 214 1.34 19.77 -7.58
C GLU A 214 1.67 18.29 -7.32
N TRP A 215 1.04 17.68 -6.32
CA TRP A 215 1.39 16.36 -5.82
C TRP A 215 0.30 15.31 -6.07
N GLU A 216 0.71 14.05 -5.98
CA GLU A 216 -0.21 12.92 -6.17
C GLU A 216 -0.84 12.57 -4.82
N ILE A 217 -2.18 12.60 -4.74
CA ILE A 217 -2.89 11.83 -3.72
C ILE A 217 -2.61 10.36 -4.06
N ASP A 218 -2.03 9.58 -3.14
CA ASP A 218 -1.49 8.24 -3.41
C ASP A 218 -2.22 7.11 -2.65
N GLY A 219 -3.24 7.45 -1.86
CA GLY A 219 -4.08 6.47 -1.19
C GLY A 219 -5.26 7.07 -0.45
N VAL A 220 -6.27 6.26 -0.21
CA VAL A 220 -7.42 6.56 0.63
C VAL A 220 -7.78 5.31 1.45
N ALA A 221 -8.26 5.53 2.67
CA ALA A 221 -8.87 4.51 3.52
C ALA A 221 -10.18 5.07 4.05
N VAL A 222 -11.26 4.30 3.94
CA VAL A 222 -12.60 4.69 4.40
C VAL A 222 -13.10 3.66 5.41
N ASP A 223 -13.54 4.13 6.57
CA ASP A 223 -14.31 3.32 7.50
C ASP A 223 -15.79 3.52 7.22
N HIS A 224 -16.48 2.45 6.81
CA HIS A 224 -17.88 2.54 6.39
C HIS A 224 -18.82 2.83 7.57
N ASP A 225 -18.56 2.26 8.75
CA ASP A 225 -19.42 2.40 9.92
C ASP A 225 -19.35 3.81 10.54
N SER A 226 -18.14 4.33 10.73
CA SER A 226 -17.92 5.65 11.35
C SER A 226 -17.84 6.80 10.34
N ARG A 227 -17.82 6.48 9.04
CA ARG A 227 -17.65 7.44 7.93
C ARG A 227 -16.32 8.20 7.98
N ARG A 228 -15.34 7.67 8.69
CA ARG A 228 -13.99 8.26 8.78
C ARG A 228 -13.25 8.02 7.49
N VAL A 229 -12.42 8.98 7.15
CA VAL A 229 -11.58 8.92 5.96
C VAL A 229 -10.18 9.41 6.31
N VAL A 230 -9.19 8.69 5.81
CA VAL A 230 -7.80 9.14 5.75
C VAL A 230 -7.37 9.06 4.30
N TYR A 231 -6.81 10.14 3.75
CA TYR A 231 -6.11 10.07 2.47
C TYR A 231 -4.69 10.63 2.60
N SER A 232 -3.80 10.14 1.75
CA SER A 232 -2.39 10.50 1.74
C SER A 232 -2.00 11.22 0.45
N THR A 233 -1.15 12.23 0.59
CA THR A 233 -0.51 12.93 -0.52
C THR A 233 1.00 12.66 -0.48
N ASN A 234 1.56 12.32 -1.63
CA ASN A 234 3.00 12.13 -1.82
C ASN A 234 3.66 13.46 -2.19
N VAL A 235 4.18 14.17 -1.18
CA VAL A 235 4.85 15.46 -1.32
C VAL A 235 6.36 15.24 -1.42
N ASP A 236 6.87 15.18 -2.65
CA ASP A 236 8.29 15.00 -2.97
C ASP A 236 8.93 13.80 -2.25
N GLY A 237 8.19 12.68 -2.22
CA GLY A 237 8.60 11.44 -1.57
C GLY A 237 8.24 11.34 -0.09
N TYR A 238 7.73 12.39 0.55
CA TYR A 238 7.19 12.34 1.92
C TYR A 238 5.67 12.13 1.91
N THR A 239 5.11 11.57 2.98
CA THR A 239 3.66 11.43 3.13
C THR A 239 3.12 12.59 3.95
N GLU A 240 2.12 13.29 3.41
CA GLU A 240 1.21 14.15 4.17
C GLU A 240 -0.16 13.48 4.26
N LEU A 241 -0.84 13.65 5.39
CA LEU A 241 -2.12 13.00 5.65
C LEU A 241 -3.21 14.02 5.91
N VAL A 242 -4.38 13.76 5.34
CA VAL A 242 -5.63 14.40 5.74
C VAL A 242 -6.52 13.35 6.39
N VAL A 243 -7.09 13.72 7.54
CA VAL A 243 -8.01 12.89 8.31
C VAL A 243 -9.31 13.66 8.47
N GLY A 244 -10.45 12.98 8.33
CA GLY A 244 -11.74 13.65 8.47
C GLY A 244 -12.92 12.70 8.51
N GLU A 245 -14.10 13.27 8.26
CA GLU A 245 -15.36 12.55 8.15
C GLU A 245 -16.10 12.91 6.86
N LEU A 246 -16.67 11.90 6.21
CA LEU A 246 -17.52 12.06 5.03
C LEU A 246 -18.89 12.62 5.42
N THR A 247 -19.04 13.94 5.35
CA THR A 247 -20.30 14.65 5.67
C THR A 247 -21.26 14.76 4.49
N ALA A 248 -20.74 14.57 3.28
CA ALA A 248 -21.49 14.30 2.06
C ALA A 248 -20.67 13.34 1.17
N PRO A 249 -21.24 12.74 0.12
CA PRO A 249 -20.51 11.81 -0.75
C PRO A 249 -19.24 12.40 -1.42
N ASP A 250 -19.16 13.72 -1.53
CA ASP A 250 -18.08 14.47 -2.16
C ASP A 250 -17.48 15.51 -1.20
N ARG A 251 -17.74 15.38 0.11
CA ARG A 251 -17.29 16.36 1.11
C ARG A 251 -16.71 15.70 2.36
N ILE A 252 -15.46 16.06 2.63
CA ILE A 252 -14.75 15.73 3.86
C ILE A 252 -14.76 16.97 4.76
N ASP A 253 -15.24 16.83 5.99
CA ASP A 253 -14.93 17.81 7.04
C ASP A 253 -13.66 17.34 7.76
N GLU A 254 -12.57 18.08 7.57
CA GLU A 254 -11.24 17.73 8.08
C GLU A 254 -11.11 17.88 9.60
N TYR A 255 -10.31 17.00 10.18
CA TYR A 255 -9.90 17.00 11.57
C TYR A 255 -8.46 17.53 11.72
N ALA A 256 -7.92 17.46 12.95
CA ALA A 256 -6.55 17.87 13.19
C ALA A 256 -5.57 16.96 12.45
N VAL A 257 -4.53 17.56 11.88
CA VAL A 257 -3.43 16.83 11.24
C VAL A 257 -2.74 15.93 12.27
N PRO A 258 -2.51 14.64 11.98
CA PRO A 258 -1.81 13.74 12.89
C PRO A 258 -0.41 14.23 13.27
N ASP A 259 -0.06 14.14 14.56
CA ASP A 259 1.28 14.43 15.11
C ASP A 259 2.24 13.26 14.85
N LEU A 260 2.53 13.00 13.58
CA LEU A 260 3.44 11.96 13.13
C LEU A 260 4.80 12.55 12.75
N PRO A 261 5.90 11.81 12.96
CA PRO A 261 7.19 12.27 12.48
C PRO A 261 7.22 12.27 10.96
N ARG A 262 7.78 13.32 10.36
CA ARG A 262 7.94 13.43 8.90
C ARG A 262 8.69 12.23 8.34
N GLY A 263 8.11 11.56 7.36
CA GLY A 263 8.64 10.34 6.75
C GLY A 263 7.70 9.79 5.68
N VAL A 264 7.76 8.48 5.46
CA VAL A 264 6.82 7.74 4.63
C VAL A 264 5.85 7.02 5.57
N ALA A 265 4.55 7.18 5.33
CA ALA A 265 3.50 6.60 6.13
C ALA A 265 2.45 5.90 5.26
N GLY A 266 1.84 4.83 5.77
CA GLY A 266 0.79 4.08 5.07
C GLY A 266 0.27 2.88 5.84
N GLY A 267 -0.67 2.16 5.22
CA GLY A 267 -1.34 1.01 5.82
C GLY A 267 -2.27 1.40 6.96
N VAL A 268 -3.19 2.33 6.69
CA VAL A 268 -4.20 2.78 7.65
C VAL A 268 -5.15 1.62 7.97
N ALA A 269 -5.39 1.37 9.26
CA ALA A 269 -6.38 0.43 9.73
C ALA A 269 -7.18 1.07 10.88
N PHE A 270 -8.49 1.26 10.69
CA PHE A 270 -9.35 1.85 11.70
C PHE A 270 -9.61 0.87 12.85
N ALA A 271 -9.76 1.41 14.05
CA ALA A 271 -10.40 0.69 15.14
C ALA A 271 -11.89 0.51 14.84
N PRO A 272 -12.58 -0.49 15.43
CA PRO A 272 -14.00 -0.74 15.15
C PRO A 272 -14.96 0.43 15.40
N ASP A 273 -14.56 1.41 16.22
CA ASP A 273 -15.34 2.63 16.48
C ASP A 273 -14.97 3.80 15.54
N GLY A 274 -13.91 3.67 14.75
CA GLY A 274 -13.34 4.70 13.88
C GLY A 274 -12.74 5.91 14.62
N ASP A 275 -12.73 5.92 15.96
CA ASP A 275 -12.20 7.06 16.71
C ASP A 275 -10.66 7.04 16.74
N ARG A 276 -10.04 5.90 16.41
CA ARG A 276 -8.59 5.76 16.22
C ARG A 276 -8.28 4.95 14.98
N PHE A 277 -7.06 5.12 14.46
CA PHE A 277 -6.50 4.24 13.44
C PHE A 277 -5.03 3.94 13.72
N ALA A 278 -4.57 2.76 13.29
CA ALA A 278 -3.17 2.41 13.25
C ALA A 278 -2.57 2.80 11.88
N ILE A 279 -1.31 3.19 11.87
CA ILE A 279 -0.56 3.51 10.65
C ILE A 279 0.92 3.16 10.84
N THR A 280 1.58 2.70 9.78
CA THR A 280 3.02 2.42 9.80
C THR A 280 3.78 3.65 9.30
N VAL A 281 4.82 4.08 10.03
CA VAL A 281 5.69 5.20 9.65
C VAL A 281 7.15 4.73 9.62
N THR A 282 7.88 5.11 8.58
CA THR A 282 9.31 4.82 8.39
C THR A 282 10.07 6.08 7.95
N ARG A 283 11.34 6.20 8.36
CA ARG A 283 12.22 7.34 8.06
C ARG A 283 13.59 6.80 7.67
N SER A 284 14.38 7.54 6.90
CA SER A 284 15.75 7.10 6.59
C SER A 284 16.58 6.88 7.86
N SER A 285 16.29 7.63 8.93
CA SER A 285 16.94 7.47 10.24
C SER A 285 16.16 6.65 11.28
N ASP A 286 15.04 6.02 10.94
CA ASP A 286 14.33 5.12 11.87
C ASP A 286 13.53 4.05 11.15
N THR A 287 13.67 2.82 11.64
CA THR A 287 12.95 1.65 11.11
C THR A 287 11.43 1.85 11.14
N ALA A 288 10.71 1.11 10.30
CA ALA A 288 9.26 1.15 10.29
C ALA A 288 8.66 0.79 11.67
N ASN A 289 7.78 1.65 12.17
CA ASN A 289 7.06 1.49 13.43
C ASN A 289 5.58 1.78 13.25
N VAL A 290 4.74 1.10 14.04
CA VAL A 290 3.30 1.35 14.09
C VAL A 290 3.01 2.46 15.10
N TYR A 291 2.19 3.41 14.67
CA TYR A 291 1.60 4.46 15.48
C TYR A 291 0.09 4.25 15.54
N VAL A 292 -0.53 4.60 16.67
CA VAL A 292 -1.98 4.69 16.78
C VAL A 292 -2.33 6.16 16.98
N VAL A 293 -3.27 6.65 16.16
CA VAL A 293 -3.65 8.05 16.08
C VAL A 293 -5.11 8.19 16.50
N ASP A 294 -5.40 9.17 17.35
CA ASP A 294 -6.77 9.64 17.59
C ASP A 294 -7.24 10.46 16.38
N ALA A 295 -8.30 10.00 15.73
CA ALA A 295 -8.72 10.51 14.43
C ALA A 295 -9.15 11.99 14.47
N LYS A 296 -9.62 12.49 15.61
CA LYS A 296 -10.14 13.86 15.73
C LYS A 296 -9.09 14.86 16.19
N THR A 297 -8.31 14.47 17.19
CA THR A 297 -7.31 15.34 17.83
C THR A 297 -5.96 15.28 17.14
N GLY A 298 -5.69 14.23 16.35
CA GLY A 298 -4.41 14.00 15.70
C GLY A 298 -3.32 13.54 16.67
N GLU A 299 -3.63 13.33 17.96
CA GLU A 299 -2.66 12.82 18.92
C GLU A 299 -2.22 11.41 18.51
N ALA A 300 -0.90 11.23 18.32
CA ALA A 300 -0.32 9.97 17.89
C ALA A 300 0.57 9.38 18.97
N GLU A 301 0.44 8.08 19.20
CA GLU A 301 1.29 7.32 20.11
C GLU A 301 2.03 6.22 19.36
N GLN A 302 3.34 6.14 19.54
CA GLN A 302 4.16 5.08 18.95
C GLN A 302 3.92 3.76 19.72
N TRP A 303 3.48 2.72 19.02
CA TRP A 303 3.17 1.42 19.63
C TRP A 303 4.33 0.44 19.58
N THR A 304 5.10 0.46 18.50
CA THR A 304 6.25 -0.43 18.36
C THR A 304 7.56 0.35 18.43
N HIS A 305 8.60 -0.29 18.97
CA HIS A 305 9.98 0.19 18.90
C HIS A 305 10.84 -0.87 18.24
N ALA A 306 10.79 -0.95 16.92
CA ALA A 306 11.57 -1.90 16.14
C ALA A 306 13.08 -1.76 16.46
N ALA A 307 13.72 -2.90 16.70
CA ALA A 307 15.11 -2.94 17.11
C ALA A 307 16.03 -2.52 15.96
N THR A 308 17.07 -1.74 16.29
CA THR A 308 18.13 -1.32 15.38
C THR A 308 19.34 -2.26 15.44
N ALA A 309 19.15 -3.48 15.96
CA ALA A 309 20.22 -4.44 16.25
C ALA A 309 21.37 -3.88 17.12
N GLY A 310 21.07 -2.89 17.99
CA GLY A 310 22.04 -2.26 18.89
C GLY A 310 22.79 -1.05 18.29
N ILE A 311 22.47 -0.66 17.06
CA ILE A 311 23.01 0.56 16.44
C ILE A 311 22.27 1.79 16.99
N PRO A 312 22.95 2.81 17.52
CA PRO A 312 22.27 4.00 18.05
C PRO A 312 21.53 4.76 16.94
N ARG A 313 20.26 5.13 17.17
CA ARG A 313 19.43 5.84 16.17
C ARG A 313 20.05 7.18 15.74
N ASP A 314 20.68 7.88 16.68
CA ASP A 314 21.34 9.16 16.42
C ASP A 314 22.58 9.05 15.49
N THR A 315 22.99 7.83 15.12
CA THR A 315 24.06 7.60 14.12
C THR A 315 23.52 7.37 12.71
N PHE A 316 22.20 7.25 12.54
CA PHE A 316 21.61 7.13 11.22
C PHE A 316 21.47 8.49 10.57
N VAL A 317 21.79 8.55 9.28
CA VAL A 317 21.82 9.80 8.51
C VAL A 317 20.50 9.99 7.77
N GLU A 318 19.93 11.18 7.89
CA GLU A 318 18.79 11.62 7.05
C GLU A 318 19.29 12.16 5.71
N PRO A 319 18.59 11.89 4.60
CA PRO A 319 18.93 12.47 3.30
C PRO A 319 18.57 13.95 3.25
N GLU A 320 19.35 14.71 2.50
CA GLU A 320 18.94 15.98 1.92
C GLU A 320 18.19 15.69 0.61
N LEU A 321 17.02 16.32 0.44
CA LEU A 321 16.31 16.33 -0.83
C LEU A 321 16.88 17.45 -1.69
N VAL A 322 17.56 17.08 -2.77
CA VAL A 322 18.22 17.99 -3.69
C VAL A 322 17.59 17.93 -5.06
N HIS A 323 17.73 19.02 -5.82
CA HIS A 323 17.30 19.12 -7.21
C HIS A 323 18.50 19.53 -8.05
N TYR A 324 18.68 18.87 -9.19
CA TYR A 324 19.80 19.17 -10.08
C TYR A 324 19.35 19.27 -11.55
N PRO A 325 19.90 20.22 -12.32
CA PRO A 325 19.55 20.39 -13.73
C PRO A 325 20.14 19.26 -14.58
N THR A 326 19.34 18.72 -15.48
CA THR A 326 19.78 17.74 -16.49
C THR A 326 19.98 18.37 -17.88
N PHE A 327 20.30 17.56 -18.88
CA PHE A 327 20.70 17.96 -20.24
C PHE A 327 19.68 18.85 -20.99
N ASP A 328 18.40 18.80 -20.61
CA ASP A 328 17.31 19.61 -21.17
C ASP A 328 16.83 20.72 -20.23
N GLY A 329 17.52 20.93 -19.10
CA GLY A 329 17.21 21.96 -18.11
C GLY A 329 16.10 21.60 -17.13
N ARG A 330 15.56 20.37 -17.17
CA ARG A 330 14.68 19.84 -16.11
C ARG A 330 15.48 19.65 -14.81
N GLU A 331 14.85 20.00 -13.70
CA GLU A 331 15.36 19.66 -12.37
C GLU A 331 14.94 18.23 -12.02
N ILE A 332 15.91 17.39 -11.66
CA ILE A 332 15.68 16.01 -11.25
C ILE A 332 15.75 15.94 -9.72
N PRO A 333 14.70 15.48 -9.02
CA PRO A 333 14.71 15.30 -7.58
C PRO A 333 15.59 14.10 -7.19
N ALA A 334 16.32 14.22 -6.10
CA ALA A 334 17.15 13.14 -5.57
C ALA A 334 17.29 13.23 -4.06
N PHE A 335 17.36 12.08 -3.41
CA PHE A 335 17.78 12.00 -2.02
C PHE A 335 19.30 11.82 -1.95
N PHE A 336 20.01 12.75 -1.32
CA PHE A 336 21.45 12.70 -1.15
C PHE A 336 21.82 12.60 0.32
N SER A 337 22.49 11.53 0.71
CA SER A 337 22.93 11.27 2.08
C SER A 337 24.46 11.31 2.15
N VAL A 338 25.01 12.18 2.99
CA VAL A 338 26.45 12.35 3.17
C VAL A 338 26.82 12.01 4.63
N PRO A 339 27.85 11.20 4.89
CA PRO A 339 28.27 10.92 6.26
C PRO A 339 28.91 12.14 6.93
N ASP A 340 28.76 12.27 8.25
CA ASP A 340 29.17 13.47 9.01
C ASP A 340 30.68 13.78 9.00
N ASP A 341 31.53 12.76 8.88
CA ASP A 341 33.00 12.86 9.03
C ASP A 341 33.76 12.83 7.70
N THR A 342 33.24 13.47 6.64
CA THR A 342 33.90 13.46 5.34
C THR A 342 34.48 14.82 4.91
N ALA A 343 35.66 14.77 4.28
CA ALA A 343 36.26 15.94 3.66
C ALA A 343 35.61 16.20 2.28
N ASP A 344 35.31 17.47 2.01
CA ASP A 344 34.74 17.92 0.74
C ASP A 344 35.56 17.40 -0.46
N GLY A 345 34.88 16.72 -1.39
CA GLY A 345 35.48 16.22 -2.63
C GLY A 345 36.27 14.92 -2.54
N GLU A 346 36.39 14.31 -1.36
CA GLU A 346 37.11 13.03 -1.16
C GLU A 346 36.19 11.85 -0.83
N THR A 347 34.88 12.11 -0.66
CA THR A 347 33.90 11.08 -0.29
C THR A 347 33.54 10.20 -1.49
N PRO A 348 33.73 8.86 -1.42
CA PRO A 348 33.21 7.97 -2.44
C PRO A 348 31.67 7.98 -2.43
N VAL A 349 31.05 8.04 -3.62
CA VAL A 349 29.59 8.10 -3.76
C VAL A 349 29.08 6.81 -4.40
N ILE A 350 28.02 6.25 -3.83
CA ILE A 350 27.20 5.21 -4.43
C ILE A 350 25.98 5.88 -5.05
N VAL A 351 25.75 5.62 -6.34
CA VAL A 351 24.53 6.04 -7.03
C VAL A 351 23.57 4.85 -7.06
N ASP A 352 22.48 4.92 -6.31
CA ASP A 352 21.47 3.87 -6.15
C ASP A 352 20.18 4.24 -6.91
N ILE A 353 20.08 3.73 -8.14
CA ILE A 353 18.92 3.90 -9.01
C ILE A 353 17.89 2.84 -8.65
N HIS A 354 16.66 3.25 -8.34
CA HIS A 354 15.59 2.30 -8.02
C HIS A 354 15.20 1.45 -9.25
N GLY A 355 14.66 0.27 -8.99
CA GLY A 355 14.16 -0.63 -10.03
C GLY A 355 12.80 -0.23 -10.60
N GLY A 356 12.41 -0.92 -11.67
CA GLY A 356 11.06 -0.93 -12.21
C GLY A 356 10.18 -2.04 -11.56
N PRO A 357 8.86 -2.12 -11.83
CA PRO A 357 8.07 -1.18 -12.64
C PRO A 357 8.05 0.24 -12.04
N GLU A 358 7.43 1.23 -12.70
CA GLU A 358 7.58 2.64 -12.34
C GLU A 358 7.38 2.86 -10.83
N SER A 359 8.41 3.39 -10.18
CA SER A 359 8.52 3.53 -8.74
C SER A 359 9.17 4.86 -8.40
N GLN A 360 9.20 5.19 -7.11
CA GLN A 360 9.82 6.40 -6.60
C GLN A 360 10.72 6.02 -5.44
N ARG A 361 11.93 6.57 -5.40
CA ARG A 361 12.72 6.62 -4.19
C ARG A 361 12.04 7.56 -3.20
N ARG A 362 11.74 7.04 -2.00
CA ARG A 362 11.24 7.78 -0.85
C ARG A 362 12.20 7.61 0.34
N PRO A 363 12.22 8.51 1.33
CA PRO A 363 13.18 8.50 2.43
C PRO A 363 12.78 7.51 3.53
N SER A 364 12.63 6.23 3.17
CA SER A 364 12.36 5.12 4.09
C SER A 364 13.67 4.53 4.65
N PHE A 365 13.57 3.79 5.76
CA PHE A 365 14.75 3.13 6.33
C PHE A 365 15.31 2.05 5.41
N ASN A 366 16.61 2.11 5.13
CA ASN A 366 17.33 1.09 4.39
C ASN A 366 18.64 0.75 5.12
N ALA A 367 18.72 -0.48 5.65
CA ALA A 367 19.88 -0.92 6.43
C ALA A 367 21.18 -0.95 5.62
N VAL A 368 21.11 -1.25 4.33
CA VAL A 368 22.28 -1.29 3.43
C VAL A 368 22.77 0.13 3.15
N LYS A 369 21.86 1.08 2.92
CA LYS A 369 22.18 2.52 2.81
C LYS A 369 22.89 3.02 4.07
N GLN A 370 22.31 2.77 5.25
CA GLN A 370 22.91 3.19 6.52
C GLN A 370 24.27 2.52 6.79
N TYR A 371 24.45 1.25 6.38
CA TYR A 371 25.74 0.58 6.42
C TYR A 371 26.79 1.30 5.57
N PHE A 372 26.47 1.70 4.34
CA PHE A 372 27.41 2.41 3.47
C PHE A 372 27.79 3.79 4.03
N LEU A 373 26.80 4.53 4.54
CA LEU A 373 27.02 5.81 5.21
C LEU A 373 27.95 5.67 6.41
N ALA A 374 27.72 4.67 7.27
CA ALA A 374 28.59 4.37 8.40
C ALA A 374 30.02 3.96 8.00
N ASN A 375 30.24 3.54 6.75
CA ASN A 375 31.56 3.21 6.20
C ASN A 375 32.17 4.35 5.36
N GLY A 376 31.61 5.56 5.42
CA GLY A 376 32.15 6.74 4.75
C GLY A 376 31.81 6.84 3.27
N TYR A 377 30.77 6.14 2.80
CA TYR A 377 30.24 6.30 1.45
C TYR A 377 29.01 7.21 1.49
N ALA A 378 29.00 8.26 0.67
CA ALA A 378 27.77 8.99 0.40
C ALA A 378 26.86 8.15 -0.50
N VAL A 379 25.55 8.35 -0.38
CA VAL A 379 24.54 7.64 -1.18
C VAL A 379 23.66 8.67 -1.89
N PHE A 380 23.60 8.57 -3.21
CA PHE A 380 22.79 9.42 -4.08
C PHE A 380 21.70 8.58 -4.73
N GLU A 381 20.45 8.91 -4.47
CA GLU A 381 19.28 8.15 -4.90
C GLU A 381 18.38 9.06 -5.76
N PRO A 382 18.65 9.17 -7.07
CA PRO A 382 17.88 10.03 -7.96
C PRO A 382 16.54 9.41 -8.32
N ASN A 383 15.51 10.25 -8.37
CA ASN A 383 14.22 9.97 -8.99
C ASN A 383 14.26 10.46 -10.43
N VAL A 384 15.02 9.74 -11.28
CA VAL A 384 15.20 10.08 -12.70
C VAL A 384 13.87 10.16 -13.44
N ARG A 385 13.83 10.80 -14.61
CA ARG A 385 12.62 10.80 -15.43
C ARG A 385 12.14 9.37 -15.69
N GLY A 386 10.83 9.14 -15.66
CA GLY A 386 10.24 7.81 -15.64
C GLY A 386 9.86 7.29 -14.24
N SER A 387 10.37 7.91 -13.16
CA SER A 387 9.90 7.61 -11.81
C SER A 387 8.43 8.00 -11.59
N ALA A 388 7.77 7.34 -10.65
CA ALA A 388 6.44 7.72 -10.16
C ALA A 388 6.53 8.89 -9.15
N GLY A 389 5.39 9.43 -8.71
CA GLY A 389 5.32 10.44 -7.64
C GLY A 389 5.42 11.90 -8.12
N TYR A 390 5.53 12.13 -9.44
CA TYR A 390 5.68 13.46 -10.05
C TYR A 390 4.72 13.65 -11.24
N GLY A 391 3.59 12.95 -11.21
CA GLY A 391 2.60 12.96 -12.26
C GLY A 391 2.90 12.00 -13.41
N LYS A 392 1.84 11.70 -14.16
CA LYS A 392 1.84 10.80 -15.31
C LYS A 392 2.80 11.25 -16.41
N ALA A 393 2.85 12.55 -16.72
CA ALA A 393 3.74 13.07 -17.74
C ALA A 393 5.21 12.79 -17.41
N TYR A 394 5.61 12.87 -16.14
CA TYR A 394 6.98 12.56 -15.70
C TYR A 394 7.28 11.06 -15.83
N GLY A 395 6.33 10.20 -15.47
CA GLY A 395 6.41 8.75 -15.62
C GLY A 395 6.61 8.28 -17.07
N HIS A 396 6.08 9.01 -18.05
CA HIS A 396 6.23 8.66 -19.49
C HIS A 396 7.45 9.30 -20.18
N LEU A 397 8.38 9.88 -19.42
CA LEU A 397 9.56 10.54 -19.98
C LEU A 397 10.70 9.59 -20.36
N ASP A 398 10.66 8.32 -19.94
CA ASP A 398 11.66 7.31 -20.32
C ASP A 398 11.06 6.15 -21.16
N ASP A 399 9.85 6.36 -21.67
CA ASP A 399 9.14 5.39 -22.50
C ASP A 399 9.87 5.11 -23.82
N VAL A 400 9.98 3.81 -24.13
CA VAL A 400 10.42 3.27 -25.42
C VAL A 400 11.73 3.92 -25.89
N GLU A 401 11.70 4.78 -26.93
CA GLU A 401 12.89 5.42 -27.47
C GLU A 401 13.52 6.47 -26.54
N LYS A 402 12.77 6.97 -25.55
CA LYS A 402 13.26 7.95 -24.57
C LYS A 402 14.02 7.33 -23.40
N ARG A 403 14.14 6.00 -23.33
CA ARG A 403 14.79 5.31 -22.21
C ARG A 403 16.21 5.80 -21.89
N MET A 404 16.95 6.26 -22.90
CA MET A 404 18.30 6.77 -22.69
C MET A 404 18.35 8.16 -22.05
N ASP A 405 17.23 8.87 -21.97
CA ASP A 405 17.14 10.16 -21.32
C ASP A 405 17.21 10.01 -19.78
N SER A 406 16.66 8.95 -19.19
CA SER A 406 16.85 8.67 -17.76
C SER A 406 18.30 8.34 -17.41
N VAL A 407 19.03 7.69 -18.32
CA VAL A 407 20.50 7.49 -18.19
C VAL A 407 21.25 8.83 -18.30
N ALA A 408 20.75 9.76 -19.11
CA ALA A 408 21.33 11.10 -19.20
C ALA A 408 21.07 11.91 -17.92
N ASP A 409 19.94 11.73 -17.25
CA ASP A 409 19.67 12.31 -15.93
C ASP A 409 20.66 11.81 -14.87
N VAL A 410 21.04 10.53 -14.88
CA VAL A 410 22.06 10.01 -13.95
C VAL A 410 23.44 10.63 -14.19
N ARG A 411 23.73 11.03 -15.42
CA ARG A 411 25.05 11.54 -15.83
C ARG A 411 25.25 13.02 -15.48
N ALA A 412 24.19 13.82 -15.54
CA ALA A 412 24.21 15.23 -15.21
C ALA A 412 24.55 15.43 -13.73
#